data_AF-A0A2R4BP91-F1
#
_entry.id   AF-A0A2R4BP91-F1
#
_cell.length_a   1.000
_cell.length_b   1.000
_cell.length_c   1.000
_cell.angle_alpha   90.00
_cell.angle_beta   90.00
_cell.angle_gamma   90.00
#
_symmetry.space_group_name_H-M   'P 1'
#
loop_
_entity.id
_entity.type
_entity.pdbx_description
1 polymer ?
#
loop_
_entity_poly.entity_id
_entity_poly.type
_entity_poly.pdbx_seq_one_letter_code
_entity_poly.pdbx_strand_id
1 'polypeptide(L)'
;MNHLDGDKRNNAADNLEWCSRSANLRHAYNAGLLKTTACMNPRRGAAHHRSRRVCMRSEAGHIRITYGSICEASRETGINFSSIHGAAHGKFQQAGGWHWEFEPQGETHERP
;
A
#
# COMPACT_ATOMS: atom_id res chain seq x y z
N MET A 1 5.25 15.55 -27.17
CA MET A 1 5.91 14.53 -28.00
C MET A 1 5.61 13.16 -27.45
N ASN A 2 4.88 12.35 -28.21
CA ASN A 2 4.65 10.92 -27.97
C ASN A 2 5.40 10.12 -29.06
N HIS A 3 5.87 8.92 -28.71
CA HIS A 3 6.49 7.99 -29.66
C HIS A 3 5.45 6.94 -30.02
N LEU A 4 5.11 6.78 -31.29
CA LEU A 4 4.03 5.89 -31.74
C LEU A 4 4.33 4.42 -31.40
N ASP A 5 5.60 4.01 -31.46
CA ASP A 5 6.09 2.67 -31.14
C ASP A 5 6.35 2.45 -29.63
N GLY A 6 6.29 3.50 -28.82
CA GLY A 6 6.63 3.45 -27.40
C GLY A 6 8.13 3.33 -27.08
N ASP A 7 9.02 3.36 -28.09
CA ASP A 7 10.47 3.32 -27.92
C ASP A 7 11.07 4.74 -27.93
N LYS A 8 11.64 5.12 -26.78
CA LYS A 8 12.28 6.44 -26.58
C LYS A 8 13.63 6.59 -27.29
N ARG A 9 14.15 5.51 -27.89
CA ARG A 9 15.41 5.52 -28.66
C ARG A 9 15.18 5.80 -30.15
N ASN A 10 13.96 5.62 -30.64
CA ASN A 10 13.62 5.84 -32.03
C ASN A 10 13.16 7.30 -32.26
N ASN A 11 14.13 8.18 -32.57
CA ASN A 11 13.89 9.61 -32.79
C ASN A 11 13.57 9.98 -34.25
N ALA A 12 13.14 9.03 -35.09
CA ALA A 12 12.70 9.35 -36.44
C ALA A 12 11.55 10.38 -36.40
N ALA A 13 11.57 11.35 -37.31
CA ALA A 13 10.56 12.42 -37.34
C ALA A 13 9.14 11.85 -37.49
N ASP A 14 9.00 10.75 -38.25
CA ASP A 14 7.74 10.04 -38.46
C ASP A 14 7.24 9.26 -37.23
N ASN A 15 8.13 8.98 -36.26
CA ASN A 15 7.76 8.29 -35.02
C ASN A 15 7.26 9.24 -33.93
N LEU A 16 7.36 10.56 -34.13
CA LEU A 16 7.06 11.58 -33.14
C LEU A 16 5.76 12.30 -33.45
N GLU A 17 4.78 12.21 -32.55
CA GLU A 17 3.55 13.00 -32.63
C GLU A 17 3.47 14.07 -31.52
N TRP A 18 2.92 15.23 -31.87
CA TRP A 18 2.56 16.25 -30.89
C TRP A 18 1.21 15.91 -30.26
N CYS A 19 1.27 15.24 -29.12
CA CYS A 19 0.10 14.83 -28.36
C CYS A 19 0.00 15.59 -27.03
N SER A 20 -1.23 15.79 -26.52
CA SER A 20 -1.45 16.34 -25.18
C SER A 20 -1.02 15.34 -24.09
N ARG A 21 -0.75 15.83 -22.87
CA ARG A 21 -0.34 14.98 -21.75
C ARG A 21 -1.34 13.83 -21.47
N SER A 22 -2.64 14.12 -21.50
CA SER A 22 -3.68 13.13 -21.25
C SER A 22 -3.76 12.08 -22.34
N ALA A 23 -3.61 12.48 -23.60
CA ALA A 23 -3.63 11.56 -24.73
C ALA A 23 -2.37 10.69 -24.79
N ASN A 24 -1.19 11.23 -24.46
CA ASN A 24 0.04 10.44 -24.27
C ASN A 24 -0.11 9.41 -23.12
N LEU A 25 -0.69 9.83 -21.99
CA LEU A 25 -0.92 8.91 -20.86
C LEU A 25 -1.90 7.78 -21.23
N ARG A 26 -2.95 8.09 -21.99
CA ARG A 26 -3.91 7.11 -22.49
C ARG A 26 -3.25 6.14 -23.50
N HIS A 27 -2.40 6.66 -24.38
CA HIS A 27 -1.61 5.84 -25.28
C HIS A 27 -0.69 4.89 -24.50
N ALA A 28 0.05 5.39 -23.51
CA ALA A 28 0.91 4.56 -22.65
C ALA A 28 0.14 3.49 -21.86
N TYR A 29 -1.09 3.81 -21.42
CA TYR A 29 -2.00 2.87 -20.77
C TYR A 29 -2.44 1.76 -21.73
N ASN A 30 -2.95 2.13 -22.91
CA ASN A 30 -3.43 1.19 -23.94
C ASN A 30 -2.30 0.32 -24.50
N ALA A 31 -1.10 0.90 -24.66
CA ALA A 31 0.11 0.20 -25.10
C ALA A 31 0.74 -0.68 -24.00
N GLY A 32 0.19 -0.68 -22.78
CA GLY A 32 0.69 -1.50 -21.68
C GLY A 32 2.08 -1.10 -21.17
N LEU A 33 2.52 0.13 -21.43
CA LEU A 33 3.82 0.67 -21.01
C LEU A 33 3.87 1.03 -19.52
N LEU A 34 2.72 1.00 -18.83
CA LEU A 34 2.57 1.37 -17.41
C LEU A 34 2.64 0.19 -16.44
N LYS A 35 2.99 -1.04 -16.87
CA LYS A 35 2.95 -2.27 -16.04
C LYS A 35 3.72 -2.18 -14.71
N THR A 36 4.77 -1.38 -14.65
CA THR A 36 5.61 -1.20 -13.44
C THR A 36 5.16 -0.03 -12.56
N THR A 37 4.17 0.74 -12.98
CA THR A 37 3.69 1.89 -12.21
C THR A 37 2.84 1.45 -11.03
N ALA A 38 2.90 2.24 -9.96
CA ALA A 38 2.19 1.97 -8.70
C ALA A 38 0.67 1.83 -8.87
N CYS A 39 0.07 2.40 -9.93
CA CYS A 39 -1.36 2.26 -10.23
C CYS A 39 -1.72 0.88 -10.82
N MET A 40 -0.77 0.17 -11.45
CA MET A 40 -0.96 -1.15 -12.05
C MET A 40 -0.50 -2.30 -11.16
N ASN A 41 0.49 -2.08 -10.28
CA ASN A 41 0.96 -3.07 -9.30
C ASN A 41 0.99 -2.49 -7.88
N PRO A 42 -0.20 -2.24 -7.28
CA PRO A 42 -0.25 -1.81 -5.90
C PRO A 42 0.20 -3.00 -5.03
N ARG A 43 1.40 -2.90 -4.44
CA ARG A 43 1.80 -3.82 -3.36
C ARG A 43 0.72 -3.74 -2.28
N ARG A 44 0.11 -4.87 -1.90
CA ARG A 44 -0.95 -4.95 -0.89
C ARG A 44 -0.51 -5.82 0.29
N GLY A 45 -1.16 -5.64 1.45
CA GLY A 45 -0.88 -6.44 2.64
C GLY A 45 0.57 -6.36 3.07
N ALA A 46 1.15 -7.45 3.57
CA ALA A 46 2.52 -7.50 4.10
C ALA A 46 3.61 -7.08 3.09
N ALA A 47 3.35 -7.17 1.77
CA ALA A 47 4.30 -6.73 0.74
C ALA A 47 4.36 -5.19 0.57
N HIS A 48 3.41 -4.46 1.15
CA HIS A 48 3.38 -3.00 1.10
C HIS A 48 4.30 -2.41 2.17
N HIS A 49 5.18 -1.50 1.77
CA HIS A 49 6.18 -0.90 2.65
C HIS A 49 5.61 -0.11 3.85
N ARG A 50 4.32 0.25 3.84
CA ARG A 50 3.62 0.88 4.99
C ARG A 50 2.86 -0.10 5.87
N SER A 51 2.84 -1.39 5.51
CA SER A 51 2.14 -2.39 6.33
C SER A 51 2.95 -2.68 7.57
N ARG A 52 2.31 -2.47 8.71
CA ARG A 52 2.85 -2.78 10.04
C ARG A 52 2.02 -3.89 10.65
N ARG A 53 2.70 -4.82 11.32
CA ARG A 53 2.05 -5.91 12.04
C ARG A 53 1.28 -5.32 13.24
N VAL A 54 0.10 -5.85 13.48
CA VAL A 54 -0.78 -5.38 14.55
C VAL A 54 -1.21 -6.58 15.40
N CYS A 55 -1.19 -6.39 16.71
CA CYS A 55 -1.63 -7.37 17.69
C CYS A 55 -3.01 -6.95 18.22
N MET A 56 -3.95 -7.89 18.22
CA MET A 56 -5.21 -7.80 18.93
C MET A 56 -5.09 -8.51 20.27
N ARG A 57 -5.54 -7.89 21.35
CA ARG A 57 -5.48 -8.42 22.72
C ARG A 57 -6.85 -8.34 23.40
N SER A 58 -7.21 -9.39 24.14
CA SER A 58 -8.35 -9.39 25.06
C SER A 58 -8.08 -8.54 26.30
N GLU A 59 -9.12 -7.95 26.91
CA GLU A 59 -9.03 -7.24 28.18
C GLU A 59 -8.46 -8.12 29.32
N ALA A 60 -8.83 -9.40 29.35
CA ALA A 60 -8.31 -10.36 30.32
C ALA A 60 -6.84 -10.76 30.05
N GLY A 61 -6.26 -10.38 28.90
CA GLY A 61 -4.88 -10.72 28.53
C GLY A 61 -4.63 -12.17 28.10
N HIS A 62 -5.66 -13.02 28.08
CA HIS A 62 -5.52 -14.45 27.78
C HIS A 62 -5.30 -14.75 26.29
N ILE A 63 -5.73 -13.86 25.40
CA ILE A 63 -5.70 -14.06 23.95
C ILE A 63 -4.93 -12.91 23.30
N ARG A 64 -3.93 -13.28 22.49
CA ARG A 64 -3.17 -12.38 21.62
C ARG A 64 -3.13 -12.96 20.21
N ILE A 65 -3.66 -12.23 19.24
CA ILE A 65 -3.63 -12.62 17.82
C ILE A 65 -2.83 -11.56 17.06
N THR A 66 -1.86 -11.99 16.27
CA THR A 66 -1.01 -11.10 15.48
C THR A 66 -1.39 -11.20 14.01
N TYR A 67 -1.68 -10.06 13.40
CA TYR A 67 -1.99 -9.92 11.98
C TYR A 67 -0.81 -9.27 11.25
N GLY A 68 -0.60 -9.64 9.98
CA GLY A 68 0.44 -9.07 9.12
C GLY A 68 0.16 -7.62 8.72
N SER A 69 -1.11 -7.19 8.76
CA SER A 69 -1.50 -5.80 8.52
C SER A 69 -2.83 -5.44 9.18
N ILE A 70 -3.10 -4.14 9.36
CA ILE A 70 -4.41 -3.65 9.82
C ILE A 70 -5.54 -4.05 8.85
N CYS A 71 -5.27 -4.08 7.54
CA CYS A 71 -6.26 -4.51 6.55
C CYS A 71 -6.65 -5.97 6.70
N GLU A 72 -5.70 -6.83 7.09
CA GLU A 72 -5.96 -8.23 7.38
C GLU A 72 -6.78 -8.38 8.66
N ALA A 73 -6.38 -7.68 9.72
CA ALA A 73 -7.15 -7.62 10.96
C ALA A 73 -8.60 -7.14 10.74
N SER A 74 -8.80 -6.11 9.91
CA SER A 74 -10.13 -5.59 9.58
C SER A 74 -11.01 -6.60 8.82
N ARG A 75 -10.40 -7.46 7.99
CA ARG A 75 -11.15 -8.49 7.23
C ARG A 75 -11.57 -9.64 8.12
N GLU A 76 -10.67 -10.11 8.97
CA GLU A 76 -10.92 -11.21 9.90
C GLU A 76 -11.91 -10.82 11.00
N THR A 77 -11.76 -9.63 11.58
CA THR A 77 -12.60 -9.18 12.70
C THR A 77 -13.87 -8.45 12.27
N GLY A 78 -13.98 -8.04 11.01
CA GLY A 78 -15.05 -7.17 10.50
C GLY A 78 -15.03 -5.73 11.03
N ILE A 79 -14.02 -5.36 11.84
CA ILE A 79 -13.89 -4.02 12.41
C ILE A 79 -13.27 -3.09 11.37
N ASN A 80 -13.69 -1.82 11.34
CA ASN A 80 -13.12 -0.84 10.40
C ASN A 80 -11.62 -0.60 10.66
N PHE A 81 -10.82 -0.64 9.60
CA PHE A 81 -9.37 -0.40 9.65
C PHE A 81 -8.99 0.94 10.30
N SER A 82 -9.80 1.99 10.13
CA SER A 82 -9.55 3.32 10.72
C SER A 82 -9.72 3.30 12.23
N SER A 83 -10.70 2.54 12.73
CA SER A 83 -10.92 2.34 14.16
C SER A 83 -9.77 1.54 14.79
N ILE A 84 -9.34 0.47 14.13
CA ILE A 84 -8.18 -0.33 14.56
C ILE A 84 -6.92 0.54 14.61
N HIS A 85 -6.67 1.33 13.55
CA HIS A 85 -5.54 2.23 13.49
C HIS A 85 -5.59 3.30 14.59
N GLY A 86 -6.76 3.90 14.85
CA GLY A 86 -6.94 4.86 15.93
C GLY A 86 -6.69 4.26 17.31
N ALA A 87 -7.18 3.04 17.56
CA ALA A 87 -6.95 2.32 18.81
C ALA A 87 -5.47 1.97 18.99
N ALA A 88 -4.81 1.47 17.95
CA ALA A 88 -3.39 1.15 17.97
C ALA A 88 -2.46 2.36 18.17
N HIS A 89 -2.94 3.57 17.87
CA HIS A 89 -2.27 4.84 18.15
C HIS A 89 -2.72 5.50 19.46
N GLY A 90 -3.56 4.85 20.26
CA GLY A 90 -4.05 5.37 21.54
C GLY A 90 -5.08 6.50 21.43
N LYS A 91 -5.63 6.79 20.23
CA LYS A 91 -6.75 7.72 20.08
C LYS A 91 -8.05 7.17 20.67
N PHE A 92 -8.19 5.84 20.65
CA PHE A 92 -9.30 5.11 21.24
C PHE A 92 -8.75 4.07 22.21
N GLN A 93 -9.46 3.83 23.31
CA GLN A 93 -9.05 2.79 24.29
C GLN A 93 -9.17 1.38 23.70
N GLN A 94 -10.15 1.16 22.83
CA GLN A 94 -10.45 -0.12 22.21
C GLN A 94 -11.15 0.06 20.86
N ALA A 95 -11.08 -0.96 20.00
CA ALA A 95 -11.89 -1.04 18.79
C ALA A 95 -12.58 -2.41 18.73
N GLY A 96 -13.91 -2.40 18.62
CA GLY A 96 -14.74 -3.61 18.61
C GLY A 96 -14.65 -4.47 19.87
N GLY A 97 -14.33 -3.86 21.03
CA GLY A 97 -14.15 -4.58 22.31
C GLY A 97 -12.76 -5.17 22.52
N TRP A 98 -11.80 -4.87 21.63
CA TRP A 98 -10.44 -5.40 21.70
C TRP A 98 -9.41 -4.28 21.79
N HIS A 99 -8.30 -4.57 22.47
CA HIS A 99 -7.12 -3.70 22.49
C HIS A 99 -6.23 -3.99 21.29
N TRP A 100 -5.71 -2.93 20.68
CA TRP A 100 -4.89 -3.01 19.48
C TRP A 100 -3.54 -2.36 19.75
N GLU A 101 -2.46 -3.01 19.34
CA GLU A 101 -1.10 -2.54 19.54
C GLU A 101 -0.26 -2.85 18.30
N PHE A 102 0.57 -1.91 17.86
CA PHE A 102 1.54 -2.18 16.80
C PHE A 102 2.70 -2.98 17.36
N GLU A 103 3.10 -4.02 16.64
CA GLU A 103 4.37 -4.67 16.95
C GLU A 103 5.52 -3.69 16.62
N PRO A 104 6.45 -3.44 17.56
CA PRO A 104 7.62 -2.64 17.25
C PRO A 104 8.39 -3.37 16.14
N GLN A 105 8.61 -2.68 15.01
CA GLN A 105 9.57 -3.15 14.02
C GLN A 105 10.94 -3.05 14.67
N GLY A 106 11.43 -4.18 15.17
CA GLY A 106 12.79 -4.30 15.66
C GLY A 106 13.77 -4.12 14.52
N GLU A 107 14.12 -2.86 14.24
CA GLU A 107 15.41 -2.47 13.69
C GLU A 107 15.92 -1.31 14.55
N THR A 108 16.54 -1.67 15.68
CA THR A 108 17.67 -0.91 16.18
C THR A 108 18.74 -0.96 15.11
N HIS A 109 18.69 -0.02 14.17
CA HIS A 109 19.85 0.31 13.36
C HIS A 109 20.84 1.03 14.29
N GLU A 110 21.62 0.24 15.04
CA GLU A 110 22.84 0.73 15.67
C GLU A 110 23.74 1.23 14.54
N ARG A 111 23.82 2.57 14.43
CA ARG A 111 24.72 3.21 13.48
C ARG A 111 26.16 3.08 14.01
N PRO A 112 27.12 2.65 13.20
CA PRO A 112 28.54 2.68 13.57
C PRO A 112 29.04 4.11 13.77
#